data_AF-A0A2K4ZL88-F1
#
_entry.id   AF-A0A2K4ZL88-F1
#
_cell.length_a   1.000
_cell.length_b   1.000
_cell.length_c   1.000
_cell.angle_alpha   90.00
_cell.angle_beta   90.00
_cell.angle_gamma   90.00
#
_symmetry.space_group_name_H-M   'P 1'
#
loop_
_entity.id
_entity.type
_entity.pdbx_description
1 polymer ?
#
loop_
_entity_poly.entity_id
_entity_poly.type
_entity_poly.pdbx_seq_one_letter_code
_entity_poly.pdbx_strand_id
1 'polypeptide(L)' 'MIKKLKPIHARVVIETRRPLGLFYVHENGGYVGIDNSTGHAWVEEFASLRQCKEWLHNPWVTVEPMELEAAS' A
#
# COMPACT_ATOMS: atom_id res chain seq x y z
N MET A 1 -8.60 6.50 8.53
CA MET A 1 -7.47 6.44 9.47
C MET A 1 -6.58 5.26 9.09
N ILE A 2 -5.28 5.48 8.89
CA ILE A 2 -4.30 4.43 8.56
C ILE A 2 -3.74 3.84 9.86
N LYS A 3 -3.68 2.51 9.98
CA LYS A 3 -3.22 1.81 11.20
C LYS A 3 -1.87 1.11 11.00
N LYS A 4 -0.96 1.25 11.97
CA LYS A 4 0.28 0.46 11.99
C LYS A 4 0.00 -0.95 12.50
N LEU A 5 0.56 -1.96 11.84
CA LEU A 5 0.51 -3.35 12.25
C LEU A 5 1.91 -3.89 12.59
N LYS A 6 1.92 -5.02 13.30
CA LYS A 6 3.09 -5.91 13.39
C LYS A 6 3.11 -6.81 12.14
N PRO A 7 4.27 -7.33 11.69
CA PRO A 7 4.35 -8.20 10.50
C PRO A 7 3.37 -9.37 10.52
N ILE A 8 3.23 -10.04 11.66
CA ILE A 8 2.27 -11.14 11.79
C ILE A 8 0.81 -10.71 11.56
N HIS A 9 0.42 -9.51 12.01
CA HIS A 9 -0.92 -9.00 11.79
C HIS A 9 -1.14 -8.51 10.35
N ALA A 10 -0.09 -7.99 9.70
CA ALA A 10 -0.14 -7.63 8.29
C ALA A 10 -0.43 -8.85 7.41
N ARG A 11 0.23 -9.98 7.68
CA ARG A 11 -0.05 -11.29 7.04
C ARG A 11 -1.52 -11.70 7.21
N VAL A 12 -2.05 -11.60 8.43
CA VAL A 12 -3.47 -11.91 8.70
C VAL A 12 -4.40 -11.07 7.83
N VAL A 13 -4.15 -9.75 7.67
CA VAL A 13 -4.98 -8.90 6.81
C VAL A 13 -4.91 -9.33 5.35
N ILE A 14 -3.71 -9.63 4.84
CA ILE A 14 -3.49 -10.02 3.44
C ILE A 14 -4.18 -11.35 3.13
N GLU A 15 -4.05 -12.34 4.02
CA GLU A 15 -4.61 -13.68 3.86
C GLU A 15 -6.12 -13.70 4.02
N THR A 16 -6.64 -13.05 5.07
CA THR A 16 -8.06 -13.15 5.43
C THR A 16 -8.93 -12.06 4.80
N ARG A 17 -8.31 -11.02 4.23
CA ARG A 17 -8.98 -9.78 3.79
C ARG A 17 -9.81 -9.14 4.89
N ARG A 18 -9.40 -9.38 6.14
CA ARG A 18 -10.03 -8.87 7.35
C ARG A 18 -8.98 -8.47 8.40
N PRO A 19 -9.25 -7.41 9.19
CA PRO A 19 -10.34 -6.45 9.02
C PRO A 19 -10.20 -5.60 7.75
N LEU A 20 -11.30 -4.99 7.32
CA LEU A 20 -11.25 -3.96 6.27
C LEU A 20 -10.56 -2.69 6.80
N GLY A 21 -9.85 -2.00 5.92
CA GLY A 21 -9.22 -0.72 6.22
C GLY A 21 -7.84 -0.55 5.57
N LEU A 22 -7.17 0.53 5.98
CA LEU A 22 -5.86 0.91 5.49
C LEU A 22 -4.82 0.63 6.57
N PHE A 23 -3.78 -0.11 6.21
CA PHE A 23 -2.76 -0.56 7.14
C PHE A 23 -1.35 -0.33 6.58
N TYR A 24 -0.38 -0.26 7.47
CA TYR A 24 1.03 -0.38 7.08
C TYR A 24 1.83 -1.16 8.12
N VAL A 25 2.94 -1.74 7.70
CA VAL A 25 3.92 -2.39 8.57
C VAL A 25 5.33 -1.92 8.20
N HIS A 26 6.24 -1.90 9.18
CA HIS A 26 7.66 -1.71 8.96
C HIS A 26 8.37 -3.07 9.13
N GLU A 27 9.02 -3.54 8.08
CA GLU A 27 9.72 -4.83 8.03
C GLU A 27 10.93 -4.71 7.11
N ASN A 28 12.03 -5.41 7.43
CA ASN A 28 13.27 -5.44 6.64
C ASN A 28 13.85 -4.06 6.27
N GLY A 29 13.62 -3.03 7.11
CA GLY A 29 14.10 -1.67 6.87
C GLY A 29 13.25 -0.84 5.90
N GLY A 30 12.12 -1.38 5.43
CA GLY A 30 11.15 -0.70 4.56
C GLY A 30 9.75 -0.66 5.16
N TYR A 31 8.80 -0.13 4.38
CA TYR A 31 7.39 -0.02 4.75
C TYR A 31 6.53 -0.74 3.73
N VAL A 32 5.57 -1.53 4.19
CA VAL A 32 4.56 -2.16 3.33
C VAL A 32 3.22 -1.51 3.60
N GLY A 33 2.60 -0.94 2.57
CA GLY A 33 1.23 -0.43 2.59
C GLY A 33 0.25 -1.54 2.23
N ILE A 34 -0.89 -1.58 2.92
CA ILE A 34 -1.97 -2.52 2.65
C ILE A 34 -3.29 -1.76 2.55
N ASP A 35 -3.83 -1.61 1.35
CA ASP A 35 -5.19 -1.14 1.13
C ASP A 35 -6.14 -2.35 1.08
N ASN A 36 -6.81 -2.59 2.19
CA ASN A 36 -7.88 -3.56 2.30
C ASN A 36 -9.22 -2.88 2.58
N SER A 37 -9.44 -1.65 2.10
CA SER A 37 -10.71 -0.92 2.28
C SER A 37 -11.88 -1.60 1.56
N THR A 38 -11.61 -2.26 0.44
CA THR A 38 -12.60 -2.93 -0.42
C THR A 38 -12.57 -4.46 -0.33
N GLY A 39 -11.66 -5.03 0.47
CA GLY A 39 -11.49 -6.50 0.57
C GLY A 39 -10.50 -7.10 -0.45
N HIS A 40 -9.89 -6.27 -1.29
CA HIS A 40 -8.92 -6.73 -2.30
C HIS A 40 -7.48 -6.85 -1.78
N ALA A 41 -7.18 -6.31 -0.59
CA ALA A 41 -5.85 -6.24 0.02
C ALA A 41 -4.73 -5.96 -0.99
N TRP A 42 -4.75 -4.78 -1.60
CA TRP A 42 -3.63 -4.32 -2.42
C TRP A 42 -2.42 -4.07 -1.52
N VAL A 43 -1.24 -4.50 -1.96
CA VAL A 43 -0.01 -4.48 -1.17
C VAL A 43 1.10 -3.86 -2.00
N GLU A 44 1.84 -2.92 -1.42
CA GLU A 44 2.98 -2.29 -2.07
C GLU A 44 4.08 -1.94 -1.06
N GLU A 45 5.34 -1.93 -1.52
CA GLU A 45 6.53 -1.69 -0.71
C GLU A 45 7.11 -0.30 -0.97
N PHE A 46 7.60 0.34 0.09
CA PHE A 46 8.10 1.71 0.07
C PHE A 46 9.37 1.84 0.91
N ALA A 47 10.31 2.67 0.43
CA ALA A 47 11.52 3.01 1.18
C ALA A 47 11.22 3.96 2.37
N SER A 48 10.09 4.67 2.35
CA SER A 48 9.74 5.64 3.40
C SER A 48 8.29 5.56 3.84
N LEU A 49 8.04 5.88 5.11
CA LEU A 49 6.69 5.96 5.67
C LEU A 49 5.83 7.02 4.96
N ARG A 50 6.45 8.09 4.45
CA ARG A 50 5.74 9.17 3.75
C ARG A 50 5.12 8.64 2.46
N GLN A 51 5.92 8.03 1.59
CA GLN A 51 5.46 7.44 0.33
C GLN A 51 4.37 6.39 0.57
N CYS A 52 4.56 5.52 1.57
CA CYS A 52 3.57 4.52 1.95
C CYS A 52 2.21 5.15 2.32
N LYS A 53 2.22 6.22 3.12
CA LYS A 53 0.99 6.91 3.51
C LYS A 53 0.38 7.71 2.36
N GLU A 54 1.19 8.32 1.50
CA GLU A 54 0.73 9.02 0.30
C GLU A 54 -0.03 8.04 -0.61
N TRP A 55 0.52 6.85 -0.87
CA TRP A 55 -0.15 5.78 -1.62
C TRP A 55 -1.45 5.31 -0.94
N LEU A 56 -1.44 5.07 0.37
CA LEU A 56 -2.65 4.67 1.11
C LEU A 56 -3.76 5.74 1.12
N HIS A 57 -3.40 7.01 0.97
CA HIS A 57 -4.38 8.11 0.86
C HIS A 57 -4.89 8.30 -0.56
N ASN A 58 -4.09 7.95 -1.57
CA ASN A 58 -4.44 8.08 -2.97
C ASN A 58 -3.78 6.97 -3.81
N PRO A 59 -4.36 5.76 -3.87
CA PRO A 59 -3.77 4.61 -4.55
C PRO A 59 -3.72 4.76 -6.07
N TRP A 60 -4.25 5.86 -6.61
CA TRP A 60 -4.25 6.20 -8.04
C TRP A 60 -3.11 7.14 -8.45
N VAL A 61 -2.27 7.58 -7.51
CA VAL A 61 -0.99 8.25 -7.85
C VAL A 61 0.06 7.16 -8.10
N THR A 62 -0.16 6.37 -9.14
CA THR A 62 0.96 5.74 -9.84
C THR A 62 1.72 6.86 -10.52
N VAL A 63 3.02 6.98 -10.26
CA VAL A 63 3.89 7.76 -11.14
C VAL A 63 3.65 7.24 -12.55
N GLU A 64 2.99 8.05 -13.39
CA GLU A 64 2.82 7.68 -14.79
C GLU A 64 4.21 7.42 -15.36
N PRO A 65 4.49 6.24 -15.93
CA PRO A 65 5.65 6.12 -16.79
C PRO A 65 5.43 7.11 -17.93
N MET A 66 6.19 8.21 -17.90
CA MET A 66 6.46 8.99 -19.09
C MET A 66 7.07 8.04 -20.11
N GLU A 67 6.30 7.58 -21.10
CA GLU A 67 6.59 7.08 -22.47
C GLU A 67 5.28 6.45 -22.99
N LEU A 68 4.70 6.68 -24.19
CA LEU A 68 5.11 7.31 -25.43
C LEU A 68 3.84 7.43 -26.31
N GLU A 69 3.61 8.54 -27.01
CA GLU A 69 3.20 8.49 -28.42
C GLU A 69 3.45 9.84 -29.10
N ALA A 70 4.54 9.88 -29.86
CA ALA A 70 4.66 10.70 -31.03
C ALA A 70 3.69 10.16 -32.09
N ALA A 71 2.65 10.92 -32.45
CA ALA A 71 2.04 10.99 -33.79
C ALA A 71 0.70 11.75 -33.75
N SER A 72 0.71 13.04 -34.11
CA SER A 72 0.06 13.59 -35.31
C SER A 72 0.03 15.11 -35.27
#